data_AF-A0A7W3H9K5-F1
#
_entry.id   AF-A0A7W3H9K5-F1
#
_cell.length_a   1.000
_cell.length_b   1.000
_cell.length_c   1.000
_cell.angle_alpha   90.00
_cell.angle_beta   90.00
_cell.angle_gamma   90.00
#
_symmetry.space_group_name_H-M   'P 1'
#
loop_
_entity.id
_entity.type
_entity.pdbx_description
1 polymer ?
#
loop_
_entity_poly.entity_id
_entity_poly.type
_entity_poly.pdbx_seq_one_letter_code
_entity_poly.pdbx_strand_id
1 'polypeptide(L)'
;MELCVMAENLLAKSRHRIEGDSVTAKLSALICENDEGNDEYIYWVQLLDSEGEFMLKEVCTDFISASETFERLKATIGPEVV
;
A
#
# COMPACT_ATOMS: atom_id res chain seq x y z
N MET A 1 19.76 -14.54 1.15
CA MET A 1 18.77 -14.25 0.10
C MET A 1 18.94 -12.80 -0.25
N GLU A 2 19.56 -12.55 -1.39
CA GLU A 2 19.55 -11.23 -2.01
C GLU A 2 18.32 -11.19 -2.92
N LEU A 3 17.48 -10.18 -2.76
CA LEU A 3 16.35 -9.96 -3.66
C LEU A 3 16.73 -8.80 -4.57
N CYS A 4 16.68 -9.03 -5.88
CA CYS A 4 16.89 -7.97 -6.86
C CYS A 4 15.56 -7.25 -7.08
N VAL A 5 15.46 -5.97 -6.70
CA VAL A 5 14.25 -5.18 -6.92
C VAL A 5 14.12 -4.85 -8.40
N MET A 6 13.05 -5.30 -9.01
CA MET A 6 12.78 -5.10 -10.44
C MET A 6 11.88 -3.89 -10.68
N ALA A 7 10.80 -3.75 -9.91
CA ALA A 7 9.85 -2.66 -10.06
C ALA A 7 9.05 -2.40 -8.78
N GLU A 8 8.65 -1.15 -8.56
CA GLU A 8 7.63 -0.76 -7.59
C GLU A 8 6.40 -0.22 -8.34
N ASN A 9 5.23 -0.79 -8.06
CA ASN A 9 3.98 -0.46 -8.70
C ASN A 9 2.96 0.04 -7.67
N LEU A 10 2.36 1.21 -7.93
CA LEU A 10 1.18 1.67 -7.23
C LEU A 10 -0.05 0.99 -7.84
N LEU A 11 -0.74 0.15 -7.06
CA LEU A 11 -1.91 -0.60 -7.52
C LEU A 11 -3.21 0.18 -7.30
N ALA A 12 -3.34 0.83 -6.15
CA ALA A 12 -4.48 1.66 -5.82
C ALA A 12 -4.09 2.82 -4.91
N LYS A 13 -4.84 3.92 -5.00
CA LYS A 13 -4.70 5.09 -4.14
C LYS A 13 -6.08 5.68 -3.90
N SER A 14 -6.33 6.11 -2.68
CA SER A 14 -7.57 6.77 -2.27
C SER A 14 -7.24 7.90 -1.30
N ARG A 15 -7.91 9.05 -1.44
CA ARG A 15 -7.71 10.22 -0.59
C ARG A 15 -8.93 10.42 0.30
N HIS A 16 -8.72 10.71 1.58
CA HIS A 16 -9.78 10.85 2.57
C HIS A 16 -9.59 12.12 3.39
N ARG A 17 -10.68 12.65 3.96
CA ARG A 17 -10.65 13.80 4.86
C ARG A 17 -11.00 13.36 6.28
N ILE A 18 -10.08 13.58 7.21
CA ILE A 18 -10.25 13.26 8.63
C ILE A 18 -10.07 14.55 9.42
N GLU A 19 -11.08 14.95 10.20
CA GLU A 19 -11.01 16.09 11.14
C GLU A 19 -10.47 17.41 10.57
N GLY A 20 -10.65 17.62 9.25
CA GLY A 20 -10.20 18.83 8.56
C GLY A 20 -8.89 18.66 7.79
N ASP A 21 -8.11 17.61 8.08
CA ASP A 21 -6.88 17.23 7.38
C ASP A 21 -7.14 16.18 6.29
N SER A 22 -6.17 15.97 5.39
CA SER A 22 -6.27 14.98 4.31
C SER A 22 -5.25 13.87 4.48
N VAL A 23 -5.72 12.63 4.41
CA VAL A 23 -4.85 11.45 4.40
C VAL A 23 -4.96 10.74 3.07
N THR A 24 -3.92 9.99 2.71
CA THR A 24 -3.87 9.21 1.48
C THR A 24 -3.57 7.75 1.81
N ALA A 25 -4.52 6.86 1.52
CA ALA A 25 -4.27 5.43 1.54
C ALA A 25 -3.68 5.00 0.18
N LYS A 26 -2.68 4.12 0.19
CA LYS A 26 -2.12 3.49 -1.01
C LYS A 26 -1.98 1.99 -0.81
N LEU A 27 -2.22 1.23 -1.87
CA LEU A 27 -1.86 -0.18 -2.01
C LEU A 27 -0.79 -0.27 -3.10
N SER A 28 0.37 -0.84 -2.76
CA SER A 28 1.51 -0.94 -3.68
C SER A 28 2.07 -2.36 -3.68
N ALA A 29 2.83 -2.69 -4.72
CA ALA A 29 3.55 -3.95 -4.86
C ALA A 29 4.98 -3.72 -5.32
N LEU A 30 5.90 -4.53 -4.79
CA LEU A 30 7.30 -4.61 -5.19
C LEU A 30 7.49 -5.94 -5.87
N ILE A 31 7.97 -5.90 -7.10
CA ILE A 31 8.35 -7.07 -7.87
C ILE A 31 9.86 -7.26 -7.65
N CYS A 32 10.23 -8.41 -7.13
CA CYS A 32 11.61 -8.80 -6.89
C CYS A 32 11.92 -10.08 -7.66
N GLU A 33 13.15 -10.24 -8.12
CA GLU A 33 13.66 -11.53 -8.59
C GLU A 33 14.47 -12.19 -7.47
N ASN A 34 14.18 -13.46 -7.18
CA ASN A 34 14.93 -14.23 -6.20
C ASN A 34 16.17 -14.91 -6.81
N ASP A 35 16.99 -15.54 -5.97
CA ASP A 35 18.24 -16.20 -6.38
C ASP A 35 18.03 -17.34 -7.42
N GLU A 36 16.80 -17.83 -7.58
CA GLU A 36 16.42 -18.86 -8.55
C GLU A 36 15.91 -18.28 -9.89
N GLY A 37 15.83 -16.95 -10.01
CA GLY A 37 15.28 -16.26 -11.18
C GLY A 37 13.75 -16.25 -11.22
N ASN A 38 13.08 -16.50 -10.09
CA ASN A 38 11.63 -16.45 -9.99
C ASN A 38 11.16 -15.06 -9.50
N ASP A 39 10.07 -14.58 -10.06
CA ASP A 39 9.41 -13.35 -9.61
C ASP A 39 8.70 -13.56 -8.27
N GLU A 40 9.07 -12.76 -7.28
CA GLU A 40 8.40 -12.63 -5.99
C GLU A 40 7.72 -11.27 -5.87
N TYR A 41 6.56 -11.26 -5.21
CA TYR A 41 5.74 -10.07 -5.04
C TYR A 41 5.57 -9.78 -3.56
N ILE A 42 5.95 -8.56 -3.16
CA ILE A 42 5.71 -8.05 -1.80
C ILE A 42 4.66 -6.96 -1.92
N TYR A 43 3.57 -7.09 -1.16
CA TYR A 43 2.48 -6.10 -1.16
C TYR A 43 2.50 -5.30 0.14
N TRP A 44 2.11 -4.03 0.09
CA TRP A 44 1.86 -3.27 1.30
C TRP A 44 0.76 -2.23 1.13
N VAL A 45 0.09 -1.98 2.25
CA VAL A 45 -0.85 -0.89 2.41
C VAL A 45 -0.18 0.18 3.26
N GLN A 46 -0.30 1.44 2.85
CA GLN A 46 0.23 2.56 3.61
C GLN A 46 -0.81 3.68 3.72
N LEU A 47 -0.82 4.34 4.87
CA LEU A 47 -1.55 5.59 5.09
C LEU A 47 -0.53 6.71 5.23
N LEU A 48 -0.69 7.74 4.41
CA LEU A 48 0.10 8.95 4.44
C LEU A 48 -0.74 10.11 4.97
N ASP A 49 -0.12 11.03 5.69
CA ASP A 49 -0.77 12.30 6.04
C ASP A 49 -0.80 13.28 4.85
N SER A 50 -1.14 14.55 5.12
CA SER A 50 -1.23 15.59 4.10
C SER A 50 0.11 16.07 3.57
N GLU A 51 1.19 15.87 4.33
CA GLU A 51 2.56 16.18 3.94
C GLU A 51 3.20 15.01 3.17
N GLY A 52 2.58 13.84 3.21
CA GLY A 52 3.04 12.62 2.55
C GLY A 52 3.87 11.73 3.46
N GLU A 53 3.92 12.04 4.76
CA GLU A 53 4.64 11.26 5.77
C GLU A 53 3.85 10.00 6.13
N PHE A 54 4.59 8.94 6.45
CA PHE A 54 3.99 7.65 6.80
C PHE A 54 3.34 7.70 8.18
N MET A 55 2.02 7.59 8.21
CA MET A 55 1.28 7.34 9.45
C MET A 55 1.22 5.84 9.77
N LEU A 56 1.04 5.02 8.74
CA LEU A 56 0.93 3.56 8.87
C LEU A 56 1.49 2.89 7.63
N LYS A 57 2.13 1.73 7.83
CA LYS A 57 2.53 0.82 6.76
C LYS A 57 2.36 -0.62 7.24
N GLU A 58 1.63 -1.42 6.47
CA GLU A 58 1.39 -2.83 6.73
C GLU A 58 1.84 -3.64 5.51
N VAL A 59 2.79 -4.54 5.70
CA VAL A 59 3.27 -5.45 4.66
C VAL A 59 2.43 -6.72 4.70
N CYS A 60 1.95 -7.15 3.53
CA CYS A 60 1.07 -8.30 3.39
C CYS A 60 1.77 -9.41 2.62
N THR A 61 1.44 -10.66 2.95
CA THR A 61 2.01 -11.87 2.35
C THR A 61 1.53 -12.13 0.93
N ASP A 62 0.38 -11.58 0.55
CA ASP A 62 -0.26 -11.81 -0.73
C ASP A 62 -1.21 -10.65 -1.10
N PHE A 63 -1.64 -10.64 -2.36
CA PHE A 63 -2.49 -9.60 -2.92
C PHE A 63 -3.89 -9.54 -2.28
N ILE A 64 -4.49 -10.68 -1.94
CA ILE A 64 -5.85 -10.74 -1.40
C ILE A 64 -5.86 -10.07 -0.03
N SER A 65 -4.92 -10.49 0.83
CA SER A 65 -4.73 -9.90 2.16
C SER A 65 -4.48 -8.38 2.07
N ALA A 66 -3.63 -7.94 1.13
CA ALA A 66 -3.35 -6.51 0.94
C ALA A 66 -4.57 -5.71 0.48
N SER A 67 -5.36 -6.27 -0.45
CA SER A 67 -6.59 -5.67 -0.95
C SER A 67 -7.65 -5.55 0.15
N GLU A 68 -7.86 -6.59 0.94
CA GLU A 68 -8.79 -6.58 2.07
C GLU A 68 -8.38 -5.57 3.14
N THR A 69 -7.09 -5.51 3.48
CA THR A 69 -6.55 -4.49 4.40
C THR A 69 -6.76 -3.08 3.85
N PHE A 70 -6.57 -2.85 2.55
CA PHE A 70 -6.79 -1.56 1.92
C PHE A 70 -8.26 -1.12 1.99
N GLU A 71 -9.21 -2.00 1.69
CA GLU A 71 -10.64 -1.68 1.78
C GLU A 71 -11.10 -1.47 3.23
N ARG A 72 -10.59 -2.26 4.18
CA ARG A 72 -10.85 -2.05 5.61
C ARG A 72 -10.30 -0.71 6.09
N LEU A 73 -9.10 -0.34 5.65
CA LEU A 73 -8.50 0.97 5.96
C LEU A 73 -9.39 2.10 5.46
N LYS A 74 -9.80 2.06 4.18
CA LYS A 74 -10.74 3.03 3.58
C LYS A 74 -12.04 3.14 4.38
N ALA A 75 -12.64 2.00 4.75
CA ALA A 75 -13.86 1.99 5.54
C ALA A 75 -13.67 2.61 6.94
N THR A 76 -12.47 2.49 7.51
CA THR A 76 -12.14 3.03 8.85
C THR A 76 -11.92 4.54 8.83
N ILE A 77 -11.19 5.05 7.84
CA ILE A 77 -10.88 6.48 7.72
C ILE A 77 -12.03 7.32 7.16
N GLY A 78 -13.05 6.67 6.58
CA GLY A 78 -14.28 7.30 6.14
C GLY A 78 -14.34 7.55 4.62
N PRO A 79 -15.28 8.38 4.16
CA PRO A 79 -15.56 8.53 2.74
C PRO A 79 -14.36 9.09 1.98
N GLU A 80 -14.18 8.59 0.75
CA GLU A 80 -13.20 9.11 -0.20
C GLU A 80 -13.60 10.52 -0.66
N VAL A 81 -12.60 11.38 -0.85
CA VAL A 81 -12.77 12.72 -1.41
C VAL A 81 -12.19 12.71 -2.82
N VAL A 82 -13.08 12.92 -3.80
CA VAL A 82 -12.76 13.00 -5.24
C VAL A 82 -12.06 14.31 -5.57
#